data_AF-A0A381R060-F1
#
_entry.id   AF-A0A381R060-F1
#
_cell.length_a   1.000
_cell.length_b   1.000
_cell.length_c   1.000
_cell.angle_alpha   90.00
_cell.angle_beta   90.00
_cell.angle_gamma   90.00
#
_symmetry.space_group_name_H-M   'P 1'
#
loop_
_entity.id
_entity.type
_entity.pdbx_description
1 polymer ?
#
loop_
_entity_poly.entity_id
_entity_poly.type
_entity_poly.pdbx_seq_one_letter_code
_entity_poly.pdbx_strand_id
1 'polypeptide(L)'
;MKTILLDDFLDGGIIREKSFRQMVDDLDINQYQNEKVIIKGCASVMVPTWAYLILTAQLAQVADKIYYGEPRYAVKVFNRKEN
;
A
#
# COMPACT_ATOMS: atom_id res chain seq x y z
N MET A 1 -0.49 1.94 -13.86
CA MET A 1 -0.31 2.34 -12.44
C MET A 1 -1.54 1.87 -11.68
N LYS A 2 -1.37 0.94 -10.75
CA LYS A 2 -2.43 0.40 -9.89
C LYS A 2 -2.55 1.26 -8.62
N THR A 3 -3.76 1.41 -8.11
CA THR A 3 -4.03 2.18 -6.89
C THR A 3 -4.53 1.24 -5.81
N ILE A 4 -4.03 1.42 -4.58
CA ILE A 4 -4.53 0.77 -3.37
C ILE A 4 -5.00 1.86 -2.42
N LEU A 5 -6.22 1.72 -1.89
CA LEU A 5 -6.77 2.62 -0.90
C LEU A 5 -6.55 2.01 0.49
N LEU A 6 -6.05 2.79 1.44
CA LEU A 6 -5.93 2.30 2.82
C LEU A 6 -7.28 2.05 3.49
N ASP A 7 -8.34 2.65 2.96
CA ASP A 7 -9.71 2.47 3.42
C ASP A 7 -10.19 1.02 3.22
N ASP A 8 -9.59 0.29 2.28
CA ASP A 8 -9.87 -1.13 2.03
C ASP A 8 -9.40 -2.03 3.19
N PHE A 9 -8.59 -1.50 4.12
CA PHE A 9 -8.02 -2.23 5.26
C PHE A 9 -8.59 -1.78 6.61
N LEU A 10 -9.75 -1.11 6.61
CA LEU A 10 -10.40 -0.65 7.83
C LEU A 10 -11.18 -1.77 8.53
N ASP A 11 -11.10 -1.77 9.86
CA ASP A 11 -11.86 -2.64 10.74
C ASP A 11 -12.69 -1.78 11.71
N GLY A 12 -13.98 -1.63 11.37
CA GLY A 12 -14.89 -0.77 12.12
C GLY A 12 -14.52 0.71 12.05
N GLY A 13 -14.05 1.17 10.88
CA GLY A 13 -13.69 2.58 10.65
C GLY A 13 -12.37 3.01 11.29
N ILE A 14 -11.50 2.07 11.67
CA ILE A 14 -10.12 2.37 12.09
C ILE A 14 -9.16 1.29 11.57
N ILE A 15 -7.87 1.61 11.52
CA ILE A 15 -6.82 0.62 11.25
C ILE A 15 -6.52 -0.13 12.55
N ARG A 16 -6.91 -1.41 12.64
CA ARG A 16 -6.55 -2.32 13.75
C ARG A 16 -5.43 -3.25 13.31
N GLU A 17 -4.32 -3.26 14.04
CA GLU A 17 -3.11 -3.97 13.62
C GLU A 17 -3.33 -5.43 13.25
N LYS A 18 -3.99 -6.21 14.10
CA LYS A 18 -4.24 -7.64 13.84
C LYS A 18 -5.04 -7.86 12.55
N SER A 19 -6.11 -7.10 12.37
CA SER A 19 -6.99 -7.19 11.20
C SER A 19 -6.30 -6.71 9.93
N PHE A 20 -5.57 -5.60 10.02
CA PHE A 20 -4.78 -5.04 8.93
C PHE A 20 -3.75 -6.03 8.39
N ARG A 21 -2.96 -6.66 9.29
CA ARG A 21 -1.96 -7.66 8.89
C ARG A 21 -2.62 -8.83 8.16
N GLN A 22 -3.73 -9.35 8.69
CA GLN A 22 -4.49 -10.42 8.05
C GLN A 22 -4.96 -10.02 6.63
N MET A 23 -5.55 -8.83 6.48
CA MET A 23 -6.01 -8.32 5.18
C MET A 23 -4.86 -8.11 4.18
N VAL A 24 -3.68 -7.70 4.65
CA VAL A 24 -2.48 -7.57 3.80
C VAL A 24 -1.92 -8.94 3.39
N ASP A 25 -1.96 -9.92 4.29
CA ASP A 25 -1.51 -11.28 3.99
C ASP A 25 -2.45 -11.97 2.99
N ASP A 26 -3.76 -11.69 3.07
CA ASP A 26 -4.78 -12.21 2.15
C ASP A 26 -4.84 -11.46 0.81
N LEU A 27 -4.10 -10.36 0.67
CA LEU A 27 -4.05 -9.57 -0.56
C LEU A 27 -3.33 -10.37 -1.66
N ASP A 28 -4.01 -10.63 -2.78
CA ASP A 28 -3.33 -11.17 -3.97
C ASP A 28 -2.37 -10.14 -4.54
N ILE A 29 -1.09 -10.27 -4.19
CA ILE A 29 -0.05 -9.33 -4.63
C ILE A 29 0.37 -9.54 -6.07
N ASN A 30 0.07 -10.69 -6.68
CA ASN A 30 0.53 -11.00 -8.05
C ASN A 30 -0.05 -10.04 -9.07
N GLN A 31 -1.22 -9.46 -8.79
CA GLN A 31 -1.82 -8.42 -9.63
C GLN A 31 -0.98 -7.12 -9.74
N TYR A 32 0.04 -6.98 -8.88
CA TYR A 32 0.98 -5.84 -8.87
C TYR A 32 2.36 -6.22 -9.41
N GLN A 33 2.54 -7.42 -9.96
CA GLN A 33 3.82 -7.87 -10.47
C GLN A 33 4.33 -6.96 -11.60
N ASN A 34 5.54 -6.43 -11.43
CA ASN A 34 6.20 -5.49 -12.35
C ASN A 34 5.38 -4.21 -12.63
N GLU A 35 4.39 -3.89 -11.79
CA GLU A 35 3.55 -2.72 -11.93
C GLU A 35 4.05 -1.54 -11.09
N LYS A 36 3.64 -0.33 -11.49
CA LYS A 36 3.74 0.87 -10.65
C LYS A 36 2.51 0.93 -9.75
N VAL A 37 2.70 1.00 -8.43
CA VAL A 37 1.61 1.03 -7.45
C VAL A 37 1.61 2.36 -6.69
N ILE A 38 0.43 2.94 -6.47
CA ILE A 38 0.24 4.08 -5.57
C ILE A 38 -0.63 3.67 -4.40
N ILE A 39 -0.13 3.91 -3.18
CA ILE A 39 -0.87 3.75 -1.94
C ILE A 39 -1.44 5.11 -1.58
N LYS A 40 -2.77 5.19 -1.55
CA LYS A 40 -3.49 6.40 -1.19
C LYS A 40 -3.98 6.33 0.24
N GLY A 41 -3.59 7.35 1.00
CA GLY A 41 -4.13 7.67 2.31
C GLY A 41 -4.96 8.93 2.23
N CYS A 42 -6.10 8.90 1.54
CA CYS A 42 -7.15 9.91 1.75
C CYS A 42 -8.14 9.36 2.77
N ALA A 43 -7.59 8.77 3.83
CA ALA A 43 -8.40 8.06 4.76
C ALA A 43 -9.25 9.06 5.51
N SER A 44 -10.55 8.81 5.48
CA SER A 44 -11.55 9.41 6.37
C SER A 44 -11.22 9.24 7.87
N VAL A 45 -10.07 8.61 8.19
CA VAL A 45 -9.61 8.15 9.49
C VAL A 45 -8.10 8.36 9.63
N MET A 46 -7.58 8.40 10.86
CA MET A 46 -6.13 8.42 11.07
C MET A 46 -5.50 7.08 10.70
N VAL A 47 -4.54 7.10 9.77
CA VAL A 47 -3.74 5.92 9.42
C VAL A 47 -2.38 6.01 10.09
N PRO A 48 -2.01 5.02 10.93
CA PRO A 48 -0.67 4.94 11.50
C PRO A 48 0.41 4.74 10.43
N THR A 49 1.58 5.34 10.63
CA THR A 49 2.73 5.20 9.71
C THR A 49 3.11 3.73 9.45
N TRP A 50 3.00 2.86 10.44
CA TRP A 50 3.35 1.45 10.31
C TRP A 50 2.50 0.72 9.26
N ALA A 51 1.25 1.12 9.03
CA ALA A 51 0.36 0.48 8.06
C ALA A 51 0.88 0.67 6.63
N TYR A 52 1.34 1.88 6.31
CA TYR A 52 2.03 2.18 5.06
C TYR A 52 3.29 1.33 4.89
N LEU A 53 4.10 1.22 5.95
CA LEU A 53 5.36 0.47 5.91
C LEU A 53 5.12 -1.02 5.65
N ILE A 54 4.15 -1.64 6.32
CA ILE A 54 3.79 -3.05 6.12
C ILE A 54 3.32 -3.29 4.69
N LEU A 55 2.37 -2.49 4.20
CA LEU A 55 1.83 -2.66 2.85
C LEU A 55 2.92 -2.47 1.78
N THR A 56 3.80 -1.49 1.95
CA THR A 56 4.94 -1.29 1.04
C THR A 56 5.93 -2.45 1.08
N ALA A 57 6.24 -2.99 2.26
CA ALA A 57 7.15 -4.13 2.38
C ALA A 57 6.61 -5.36 1.62
N GLN A 58 5.29 -5.59 1.71
CA GLN A 58 4.61 -6.67 1.01
C GLN A 58 4.60 -6.45 -0.51
N LEU A 59 4.24 -5.26 -0.98
CA LEU A 59 4.19 -4.95 -2.41
C LEU A 59 5.59 -4.90 -3.06
N ALA A 60 6.62 -4.50 -2.30
CA ALA A 60 7.99 -4.40 -2.81
C ALA A 60 8.56 -5.73 -3.30
N GLN A 61 7.97 -6.87 -2.89
CA GLN A 61 8.35 -8.20 -3.36
C GLN A 61 8.05 -8.40 -4.86
N VAL A 62 7.04 -7.69 -5.41
CA VAL A 62 6.53 -7.93 -6.77
C VAL A 62 6.41 -6.66 -7.61
N ALA A 63 6.18 -5.50 -7.01
CA ALA A 63 6.01 -4.24 -7.73
C ALA A 63 7.33 -3.72 -8.33
N ASP A 64 7.23 -2.95 -9.41
CA ASP A 64 8.37 -2.21 -9.99
C ASP A 64 8.66 -0.93 -9.20
N LYS A 65 7.62 -0.15 -8.91
CA LYS A 65 7.72 1.13 -8.19
C LYS A 65 6.53 1.30 -7.26
N ILE A 66 6.76 1.87 -6.08
CA ILE A 66 5.69 2.18 -5.12
C ILE A 66 5.73 3.67 -4.78
N TYR A 67 4.56 4.28 -4.74
CA TYR A 67 4.36 5.70 -4.47
C TYR A 67 3.33 5.89 -3.36
N TYR A 68 3.45 6.97 -2.59
CA TYR A 68 2.46 7.42 -1.62
C TYR A 68 1.79 8.71 -2.06
N GLY A 69 0.53 8.88 -1.70
CA GLY A 69 -0.22 10.13 -1.87
C GLY A 69 -1.11 10.13 -3.11
N GLU A 70 -1.49 11.32 -3.58
CA GLU A 70 -2.34 11.47 -4.75
C GLU A 70 -1.52 11.43 -6.05
N PRO A 71 -2.08 11.00 -7.21
CA PRO A 71 -1.32 10.85 -8.46
C PRO A 71 -0.58 12.11 -8.92
N ARG A 72 -1.09 13.30 -8.57
CA ARG A 72 -0.47 14.59 -8.87
C ARG A 72 0.59 15.04 -7.86
N TYR A 73 0.64 14.42 -6.68
CA TYR A 73 1.54 14.73 -5.56
C TYR A 73 2.25 13.47 -5.04
N ALA A 74 2.45 12.50 -5.93
CA ALA A 74 2.90 11.17 -5.55
C ALA A 74 4.38 11.18 -5.16
N VAL A 75 4.69 10.73 -3.94
CA VAL A 75 6.05 10.58 -3.45
C VAL A 75 6.51 9.15 -3.72
N LYS A 76 7.58 8.97 -4.48
CA LYS A 76 8.16 7.64 -4.73
C LYS A 76 8.84 7.14 -3.46
N VAL A 77 8.40 5.99 -2.95
CA VAL A 77 8.94 5.38 -1.72
C VAL A 77 9.74 4.11 -1.98
N PHE A 78 9.51 3.46 -3.12
CA PHE A 78 10.24 2.27 -3.53
C PHE A 78 10.47 2.26 -5.03
N ASN A 79 11.63 1.73 -5.43
CA ASN A 79 12.01 1.50 -6.81
C ASN A 79 12.85 0.23 -6.87
N ARG A 80 12.37 -0.79 -7.58
CA ARG A 80 13.16 -1.99 -7.88
C ARG A 80 14.36 -1.55 -8.72
N LYS A 81 15.58 -1.87 -8.26
CA LYS A 81 16.77 -1.61 -9.07
C LYS A 81 16.70 -2.51 -10.29
N GLU A 82 16.95 -1.93 -11.46
CA GLU A 82 17.29 -2.71 -12.65
C GLU A 82 18.68 -3.32 -12.38
N ASN A 83 18.81 -4.63 -12.60
CA ASN A 83 20.12 -5.29 -12.62
C ASN A 83 20.83 -4.99 -13.93
#